data_AF-A0A9W7T273-F1
#
_entry.id   AF-A0A9W7T273-F1
#
_cell.length_a   1.000
_cell.length_b   1.000
_cell.length_c   1.000
_cell.angle_alpha   90.00
_cell.angle_beta   90.00
_cell.angle_gamma   90.00
#
_symmetry.space_group_name_H-M   'P 1'
#
loop_
_entity.id
_entity.type
_entity.pdbx_description
1 polymer ?
#
loop_
_entity_poly.entity_id
_entity_poly.type
_entity_poly.pdbx_seq_one_letter_code
_entity_poly.pdbx_strand_id
1 'polypeptide(L)'
;MAPSAKLRIIFGEDDVRKLLLPASIPSTLQHLTDVLRETFDIAGPFTVMYQDMDFDGQFFTLTSIEEVKDKVNLKVVKSEPVILTLSPVDMSEVESPVPLSTEASSSSGCDTILLSSPDESGPSYRSKPWPFKFEIPVFSYDVDLALDAGKQAYENDGTLLNNPRVTTTVLEKLAETIFGFTAYPTGVQILAVAEALVEKYPCLKEPGSFSGLYGWQQRIKYKMGNYRAKLRSRQIPIPELEVNTLKRRCSSQKKAEVNYLPPLPFGETEETLEKERLNLLKEIKKKNNERAINEKMEKSFAMRRTEVVKDCPTIKDLLERWPSLFCENQVNPVLVHAATKCGRYSTKLLEIFRRKGGTAGTKIKPMLDSLNEHNVNGRRDIIIRCLVEYLGESGEELIKDYQDVSQEAVMEDCSNHMMKLTVIHPNVAQENQDPLYVSVIIEGTEVVEDCGSVTNACLLLMGVIYVVNLSYPLKLKYTFEVFQKLFLELDILKMSAKVQSLHKKLLA
;
A
#
# COMPACT_ATOMS: atom_id res chain seq x y z
N MET A 1 22.56 -31.10 -47.22
CA MET A 1 21.55 -30.03 -47.12
C MET A 1 21.29 -29.80 -45.64
N ALA A 2 21.50 -28.59 -45.12
CA ALA A 2 21.22 -28.28 -43.72
C ALA A 2 19.71 -28.49 -43.43
N PRO A 3 19.33 -29.04 -42.27
CA PRO A 3 17.91 -29.27 -41.96
C PRO A 3 17.17 -27.93 -41.87
N SER A 4 16.01 -27.84 -42.50
CA SER A 4 15.13 -26.67 -42.40
C SER A 4 14.48 -26.63 -41.02
N ALA A 5 14.44 -25.44 -40.42
CA ALA A 5 13.85 -25.24 -39.09
C ALA A 5 12.50 -24.52 -39.20
N LYS A 6 11.56 -24.87 -38.32
CA LYS A 6 10.21 -24.32 -38.27
C LYS A 6 9.98 -23.70 -36.90
N LEU A 7 9.66 -22.42 -36.83
CA LEU A 7 9.41 -21.70 -35.59
C LEU A 7 7.97 -21.20 -35.54
N ARG A 8 7.37 -21.18 -34.34
CA ARG A 8 6.04 -20.61 -34.12
C ARG A 8 6.18 -19.24 -33.46
N ILE A 9 5.75 -18.19 -34.14
CA ILE A 9 5.93 -16.79 -33.73
C ILE A 9 4.60 -16.23 -33.25
N ILE A 10 4.57 -15.67 -32.04
CA ILE A 10 3.38 -15.16 -31.35
C ILE A 10 3.52 -13.63 -31.20
N PHE A 11 2.60 -12.85 -31.74
CA PHE A 11 2.59 -11.38 -31.62
C PHE A 11 1.58 -10.87 -30.58
N GLY A 12 0.57 -11.69 -30.22
CA GLY A 12 -0.49 -11.37 -29.26
C GLY A 12 -1.29 -12.62 -28.87
N GLU A 13 -2.41 -12.46 -28.14
CA GLU A 13 -3.25 -13.60 -27.73
C GLU A 13 -3.89 -14.34 -28.93
N ASP A 14 -4.19 -13.60 -30.01
CA ASP A 14 -4.87 -14.13 -31.21
C ASP A 14 -4.02 -14.12 -32.50
N ASP A 15 -2.79 -13.57 -32.49
CA ASP A 15 -1.93 -13.50 -33.69
C ASP A 15 -0.70 -14.42 -33.55
N VAL A 16 -0.76 -15.56 -34.26
CA VAL A 16 0.29 -16.58 -34.25
C VAL A 16 0.60 -17.02 -35.68
N ARG A 17 1.87 -16.90 -36.07
CA ARG A 17 2.36 -17.15 -37.44
C ARG A 17 3.51 -18.14 -37.45
N LYS A 18 3.74 -18.78 -38.59
CA LYS A 18 4.81 -19.77 -38.77
C LYS A 18 5.97 -19.17 -39.55
N LEU A 19 7.18 -19.29 -39.02
CA LEU A 19 8.42 -18.92 -39.70
C LEU A 19 9.13 -20.18 -40.20
N LEU A 20 9.53 -20.16 -41.46
CA LEU A 20 10.29 -21.24 -42.10
C LEU A 20 11.70 -20.74 -42.39
N LEU A 21 12.71 -21.40 -41.82
CA LEU A 21 14.12 -21.07 -42.03
C LEU A 21 14.73 -22.09 -43.00
N PRO A 22 15.06 -21.69 -44.25
CA PRO A 22 15.56 -22.61 -45.26
C PRO A 22 16.99 -23.08 -45.02
N ALA A 23 17.78 -22.33 -44.23
CA ALA A 23 19.19 -22.61 -43.94
C ALA A 23 19.44 -22.76 -42.43
N SER A 24 18.78 -23.74 -41.78
CA SER A 24 18.87 -24.01 -40.33
C SER A 24 18.61 -22.78 -39.44
N ILE A 25 18.69 -22.94 -38.12
CA ILE A 25 18.53 -21.82 -37.17
C ILE A 25 19.76 -20.91 -37.30
N PRO A 26 19.61 -19.58 -37.42
CA PRO A 26 20.70 -18.62 -37.38
C PRO A 26 21.68 -18.87 -36.24
N SER A 27 22.98 -18.63 -36.47
CA SER A 27 24.02 -18.75 -35.43
C SER A 27 24.10 -17.53 -34.51
N THR A 28 23.34 -16.46 -34.78
CA THR A 28 23.32 -15.24 -33.97
C THR A 28 21.89 -14.72 -33.77
N LEU A 29 21.64 -14.15 -32.59
CA LEU A 29 20.35 -13.57 -32.21
C LEU A 29 19.99 -12.35 -33.07
N GLN A 30 21.00 -11.56 -33.45
CA GLN A 30 20.83 -10.41 -34.34
C GLN A 30 20.27 -10.85 -35.70
N HIS A 31 20.85 -11.90 -36.30
CA HIS A 31 20.37 -12.43 -37.59
C HIS A 31 18.95 -13.00 -37.50
N LEU A 32 18.60 -13.68 -36.40
CA LEU A 32 17.21 -14.12 -36.17
C LEU A 32 16.23 -12.94 -36.07
N THR A 33 16.65 -11.86 -35.40
CA THR A 33 15.86 -10.64 -35.24
C THR A 33 15.65 -9.93 -36.57
N ASP A 34 16.68 -9.88 -37.41
CA ASP A 34 16.59 -9.26 -38.74
C ASP A 34 15.67 -10.09 -39.67
N VAL A 35 15.76 -11.43 -39.66
CA VAL A 35 14.84 -12.31 -40.39
C VAL A 35 13.39 -12.13 -39.93
N LEU A 36 13.16 -11.99 -38.62
CA LEU A 36 11.81 -11.72 -38.08
C LEU A 36 11.28 -10.35 -38.55
N ARG A 37 12.13 -9.33 -38.57
CA ARG A 37 11.78 -7.99 -39.04
C ARG A 37 11.41 -8.00 -40.52
N GLU A 38 12.23 -8.64 -41.35
CA GLU A 38 12.01 -8.73 -42.80
C GLU A 38 10.80 -9.60 -43.17
N THR A 39 10.60 -10.73 -42.48
CA THR A 39 9.52 -11.68 -42.82
C THR A 39 8.14 -11.17 -42.40
N PHE A 40 8.06 -10.43 -41.30
CA PHE A 40 6.79 -10.01 -40.70
C PHE A 40 6.55 -8.49 -40.70
N ASP A 41 7.42 -7.72 -41.36
CA ASP A 41 7.34 -6.26 -41.51
C ASP A 41 7.10 -5.53 -40.17
N ILE A 42 7.93 -5.86 -39.18
CA ILE A 42 7.77 -5.35 -37.80
C ILE A 42 8.36 -3.95 -37.70
N ALA A 43 7.50 -2.93 -37.60
CA ALA A 43 7.91 -1.55 -37.38
C ALA A 43 8.36 -1.29 -35.93
N GLY A 44 9.53 -0.67 -35.76
CA GLY A 44 10.07 -0.22 -34.47
C GLY A 44 10.96 -1.24 -33.74
N PRO A 45 11.55 -0.87 -32.58
CA PRO A 45 12.31 -1.81 -31.76
C PRO A 45 11.37 -2.85 -31.14
N PHE A 46 11.81 -4.10 -31.08
CA PHE A 46 11.06 -5.19 -30.48
C PHE A 46 11.99 -6.16 -29.75
N THR A 47 11.44 -6.88 -28.79
CA THR A 47 12.12 -7.92 -28.02
C THR A 47 11.53 -9.28 -28.37
N VAL A 48 12.39 -10.30 -28.46
CA VAL A 48 11.99 -11.70 -28.70
C VAL A 48 12.08 -12.48 -27.39
N MET A 49 11.04 -13.25 -27.09
CA MET A 49 10.98 -14.14 -25.93
C MET A 49 10.83 -15.58 -26.40
N TYR A 50 11.39 -16.55 -25.68
CA TYR A 50 11.17 -17.98 -25.93
C TYR A 50 10.32 -18.61 -24.84
N GLN A 51 9.61 -19.68 -25.19
CA GLN A 51 8.83 -20.44 -24.23
C GLN A 51 9.68 -21.51 -23.55
N ASP A 52 9.77 -21.46 -22.23
CA ASP A 52 10.54 -22.40 -21.44
C ASP A 52 9.63 -23.50 -20.85
N MET A 53 9.97 -24.76 -21.09
CA MET A 53 9.18 -25.91 -20.62
C MET A 53 9.50 -26.32 -19.18
N ASP A 54 10.65 -25.91 -18.65
CA ASP A 54 11.03 -26.19 -17.26
C ASP A 54 10.30 -25.26 -16.27
N PHE A 55 9.70 -24.17 -16.78
CA PHE A 55 8.94 -23.16 -16.01
C PHE A 55 7.46 -23.07 -16.43
N ASP A 56 6.78 -24.21 -16.52
CA ASP A 56 5.34 -24.31 -16.81
C ASP A 56 4.90 -23.60 -18.11
N GLY A 57 5.80 -23.48 -19.10
CA GLY A 57 5.49 -22.84 -20.38
C GLY A 57 5.44 -21.32 -20.36
N GLN A 58 6.06 -20.68 -19.37
CA GLN A 58 6.23 -19.21 -19.31
C GLN A 58 7.23 -18.71 -20.37
N PHE A 59 7.10 -17.43 -20.75
CA PHE A 59 7.96 -16.80 -21.74
C PHE A 59 9.09 -16.00 -21.06
N PHE A 60 10.32 -16.19 -21.51
CA PHE A 60 11.51 -15.48 -21.02
C PHE A 60 12.18 -14.73 -22.17
N THR A 61 12.83 -13.59 -21.87
CA THR A 61 13.58 -12.82 -22.87
C THR A 61 14.70 -13.67 -23.44
N LEU A 62 14.73 -13.81 -24.76
CA LEU A 62 15.76 -14.56 -25.46
C LEU A 62 17.07 -13.77 -25.40
N THR A 63 18.08 -14.32 -24.73
CA THR A 63 19.41 -13.70 -24.61
C THR A 63 20.50 -14.51 -25.31
N SER A 64 20.28 -15.82 -25.50
CA SER A 64 21.16 -16.71 -26.25
C SER A 64 20.40 -17.42 -27.37
N ILE A 65 21.04 -17.59 -28.53
CA ILE A 65 20.45 -18.31 -29.67
C ILE A 65 20.38 -19.84 -29.44
N GLU A 66 21.17 -20.36 -28.49
CA GLU A 66 21.22 -21.79 -28.13
C GLU A 66 19.90 -22.29 -27.52
N GLU A 67 19.08 -21.37 -27.01
CA GLU A 67 17.74 -21.62 -26.45
C GLU A 67 16.69 -21.86 -27.57
N VAL A 68 17.01 -21.49 -28.82
CA VAL A 68 16.10 -21.65 -29.97
C VAL A 68 16.32 -23.02 -30.61
N LYS A 69 15.33 -23.90 -30.47
CA LYS A 69 15.30 -25.24 -31.08
C LYS A 69 14.24 -25.33 -32.18
N ASP A 70 14.33 -26.35 -33.04
CA ASP A 70 13.29 -26.61 -34.04
C ASP A 70 11.92 -26.80 -33.35
N LYS A 71 10.87 -26.16 -33.88
CA LYS A 71 9.50 -26.13 -33.37
C LYS A 71 9.29 -25.41 -32.04
N VAL A 72 10.20 -24.55 -31.60
CA VAL A 72 9.98 -23.71 -30.40
C VAL A 72 8.96 -22.60 -30.66
N ASN A 73 8.28 -22.17 -29.60
CA ASN A 73 7.42 -20.98 -29.60
C ASN A 73 8.25 -19.75 -29.21
N LEU A 74 8.23 -18.74 -30.06
CA LEU A 74 8.81 -17.43 -29.81
C LEU A 74 7.69 -16.39 -29.73
N LYS A 75 7.80 -15.44 -28.81
CA LYS A 75 6.87 -14.31 -28.66
C LYS A 75 7.60 -13.01 -28.96
N VAL A 76 7.04 -12.19 -29.84
CA VAL A 76 7.58 -10.89 -30.21
C VAL A 76 6.78 -9.80 -29.48
N VAL A 77 7.48 -8.94 -28.73
CA VAL A 77 6.88 -7.83 -27.97
C VAL A 77 7.48 -6.53 -28.49
N LYS A 78 6.64 -5.62 -29.02
CA LYS A 78 7.08 -4.30 -29.49
C LYS A 78 7.52 -3.45 -28.30
N SER A 79 8.64 -2.76 -28.43
CA SER A 79 9.15 -1.80 -27.46
C SER A 79 8.67 -0.40 -27.87
N GLU A 80 7.78 0.22 -27.11
CA GLU A 80 7.33 1.59 -27.39
C GLU A 80 8.39 2.59 -26.90
N PRO A 81 8.85 3.55 -27.75
CA PRO A 81 9.76 4.60 -27.31
C PRO A 81 9.00 5.64 -26.46
N VAL A 82 9.50 5.93 -25.27
CA VAL A 82 9.00 7.00 -24.40
C VAL A 82 9.47 8.34 -24.96
N ILE A 83 8.56 9.10 -25.59
CA ILE A 83 8.82 10.49 -26.02
C ILE A 83 8.46 11.41 -24.85
N LEU A 84 9.47 12.07 -24.27
CA LEU A 84 9.27 13.11 -23.25
C LEU A 84 9.19 14.48 -23.93
N THR A 85 7.98 15.01 -24.10
CA THR A 85 7.79 16.42 -24.45
C THR A 85 7.83 17.27 -23.19
N LEU A 86 8.91 18.05 -23.04
CA LEU A 86 9.04 19.06 -21.98
C LEU A 86 8.58 20.41 -22.53
N SER A 87 7.45 20.92 -22.03
CA SER A 87 6.99 22.29 -22.26
C SER A 87 7.28 23.13 -21.00
N PRO A 88 7.82 24.36 -21.14
CA PRO A 88 8.02 25.24 -19.98
C PRO A 88 6.65 25.78 -19.52
N VAL A 89 6.31 25.57 -18.25
CA VAL A 89 5.09 26.11 -17.63
C VAL A 89 5.46 27.34 -16.82
N ASP A 90 4.80 28.46 -17.13
CA ASP A 90 4.91 29.73 -16.44
C ASP A 90 4.17 29.67 -15.10
N MET A 91 4.80 30.17 -14.03
CA MET A 91 4.36 30.00 -12.64
C MET A 91 3.33 31.07 -12.25
N SER A 92 2.05 30.80 -12.48
CA SER A 92 0.97 31.42 -11.71
C SER A 92 -0.27 30.53 -11.68
N GLU A 93 -0.75 30.30 -10.46
CA GLU A 93 -1.98 29.59 -10.08
C GLU A 93 -1.88 28.06 -9.86
N VAL A 94 -2.60 27.65 -8.83
CA VAL A 94 -2.33 26.51 -7.96
C VAL A 94 -3.25 25.35 -8.34
N GLU A 95 -2.70 24.20 -8.72
CA GLU A 95 -3.39 22.90 -8.62
C GLU A 95 -2.34 21.76 -8.66
N SER A 96 -2.39 20.86 -7.68
CA SER A 96 -1.39 19.80 -7.45
C SER A 96 -1.33 18.76 -8.59
N PRO A 97 -0.12 18.30 -9.00
CA PRO A 97 0.01 17.28 -10.03
C PRO A 97 -0.06 15.85 -9.46
N VAL A 98 -0.74 14.99 -10.22
CA VAL A 98 -0.89 13.54 -10.04
C VAL A 98 0.43 12.82 -10.36
N PRO A 99 0.94 11.85 -9.56
CA PRO A 99 2.13 11.10 -9.93
C PRO A 99 1.83 9.94 -10.88
N LEU A 100 2.63 9.87 -11.95
CA LEU A 100 2.67 8.84 -12.98
C LEU A 100 3.32 7.53 -12.47
N SER A 101 2.65 6.40 -12.72
CA SER A 101 3.05 5.06 -12.30
C SER A 101 4.28 4.53 -13.05
N THR A 102 5.25 3.95 -12.34
CA THR A 102 6.29 3.08 -12.91
C THR A 102 6.21 1.72 -12.23
N GLU A 103 5.98 0.65 -13.01
CA GLU A 103 5.91 -0.72 -12.52
C GLU A 103 7.32 -1.32 -12.36
N ALA A 104 7.62 -1.87 -11.18
CA ALA A 104 8.67 -2.87 -11.00
C ALA A 104 8.34 -3.75 -9.78
N SER A 105 8.10 -5.03 -10.05
CA SER A 105 7.89 -6.08 -9.06
C SER A 105 9.17 -6.32 -8.24
N SER A 106 9.08 -6.31 -6.91
CA SER A 106 9.68 -7.31 -5.98
C SER A 106 9.73 -6.88 -4.51
N SER A 107 9.33 -7.83 -3.66
CA SER A 107 9.65 -8.00 -2.22
C SER A 107 9.17 -6.95 -1.20
N SER A 108 8.16 -7.42 -0.46
CA SER A 108 7.56 -6.95 0.80
C SER A 108 8.47 -6.13 1.72
N GLY A 109 8.13 -4.85 1.84
CA GLY A 109 8.57 -3.90 2.87
C GLY A 109 7.79 -2.61 2.63
N CYS A 110 6.64 -2.49 3.29
CA CYS A 110 5.73 -1.36 3.17
C CYS A 110 6.17 -0.25 4.14
N ASP A 111 6.03 0.99 3.67
CA ASP A 111 6.23 2.21 4.44
C ASP A 111 4.88 2.91 4.47
N THR A 112 4.43 3.37 5.64
CA THR A 112 3.19 4.14 5.76
C THR A 112 3.47 5.45 6.49
N ILE A 113 2.83 6.51 5.98
CA ILE A 113 2.82 7.87 6.49
C ILE A 113 2.16 7.87 7.87
N LEU A 114 2.89 8.37 8.88
CA LEU A 114 2.32 8.64 10.21
C LEU A 114 1.44 9.88 10.11
N LEU A 115 0.12 9.71 10.29
CA LEU A 115 -0.80 10.80 10.56
C LEU A 115 -0.54 11.29 12.00
N SER A 116 0.39 12.23 12.15
CA SER A 116 0.53 13.03 13.38
C SER A 116 0.98 14.43 12.99
N SER A 117 0.27 15.43 13.49
CA SER A 117 0.57 16.85 13.33
C SER A 117 2.00 17.18 13.79
N PRO A 118 2.70 18.11 13.13
CA PRO A 118 4.04 18.50 13.50
C PRO A 118 3.97 19.55 14.61
N ASP A 119 3.93 19.15 15.88
CA ASP A 119 4.07 20.11 16.98
C ASP A 119 5.33 19.87 17.81
N GLU A 120 6.17 20.90 17.75
CA GLU A 120 7.38 21.15 18.53
C GLU A 120 6.99 21.40 20.00
N SER A 121 7.31 20.48 20.91
CA SER A 121 7.64 20.81 22.32
C SER A 121 7.74 19.55 23.19
N GLY A 122 8.93 18.95 23.20
CA GLY A 122 9.30 17.93 24.18
C GLY A 122 10.61 17.25 23.80
N PRO A 123 11.37 16.69 24.75
CA PRO A 123 12.59 15.95 24.44
C PRO A 123 12.21 14.58 23.87
N SER A 124 11.72 14.57 22.63
CA SER A 124 11.84 13.41 21.76
C SER A 124 13.33 13.19 21.50
N TYR A 125 13.81 11.96 21.60
CA TYR A 125 15.16 11.60 21.13
C TYR A 125 15.35 11.84 19.62
N ARG A 126 14.30 12.23 18.90
CA ARG A 126 14.30 12.65 17.48
C ARG A 126 13.60 14.00 17.34
N SER A 127 14.37 15.03 17.10
CA SER A 127 13.95 16.43 17.15
C SER A 127 14.05 17.16 15.80
N LYS A 128 14.25 16.44 14.68
CA LYS A 128 14.37 17.08 13.37
C LYS A 128 13.29 16.60 12.41
N PRO A 129 12.45 17.50 11.85
CA PRO A 129 11.57 17.15 10.75
C PRO A 129 12.40 16.69 9.54
N TRP A 130 11.78 15.91 8.64
CA TRP A 130 12.46 15.51 7.41
C TRP A 130 12.81 16.77 6.60
N PRO A 131 14.08 16.94 6.18
CA PRO A 131 14.49 18.15 5.50
C PRO A 131 13.91 18.21 4.09
N PHE A 132 13.62 19.43 3.61
CA PHE A 132 13.15 19.64 2.24
C PHE A 132 14.19 19.19 1.20
N LYS A 133 15.47 19.46 1.45
CA LYS A 133 16.61 18.90 0.72
C LYS A 133 17.52 18.16 1.70
N PHE A 134 17.78 16.88 1.46
CA PHE A 134 18.65 16.10 2.34
C PHE A 134 20.11 16.52 2.14
N GLU A 135 20.76 16.96 3.21
CA GLU A 135 22.17 17.33 3.19
C GLU A 135 23.06 16.12 3.45
N ILE A 136 24.05 15.89 2.59
CA ILE A 136 24.99 14.78 2.75
C ILE A 136 25.96 15.08 3.91
N PRO A 137 26.03 14.20 4.92
CA PRO A 137 26.89 14.41 6.09
C PRO A 137 28.36 14.51 5.70
N VAL A 138 29.14 15.13 6.57
CA VAL A 138 30.61 15.15 6.45
C VAL A 138 31.14 13.75 6.77
N PHE A 139 32.02 13.22 5.91
CA PHE A 139 32.62 11.91 6.12
C PHE A 139 33.97 12.04 6.86
N SER A 140 34.64 10.92 7.10
CA SER A 140 36.00 10.96 7.64
C SER A 140 36.97 11.47 6.57
N TYR A 141 38.09 12.06 6.99
CA TYR A 141 39.05 12.70 6.10
C TYR A 141 39.54 11.79 4.95
N ASP A 142 39.77 10.51 5.25
CA ASP A 142 40.20 9.49 4.27
C ASP A 142 39.10 9.15 3.24
N VAL A 143 37.84 9.15 3.67
CA VAL A 143 36.68 8.91 2.80
C VAL A 143 36.41 10.13 1.93
N ASP A 144 36.44 11.34 2.48
CA ASP A 144 36.27 12.57 1.70
C ASP A 144 37.37 12.69 0.64
N LEU A 145 38.63 12.42 0.99
CA LEU A 145 39.73 12.43 0.02
C LEU A 145 39.52 11.41 -1.11
N ALA A 146 39.03 10.21 -0.79
CA ALA A 146 38.74 9.18 -1.80
C ALA A 146 37.54 9.56 -2.69
N LEU A 147 36.51 10.19 -2.12
CA LEU A 147 35.34 10.68 -2.86
C LEU A 147 35.71 11.86 -3.78
N ASP A 148 36.56 12.78 -3.31
CA ASP A 148 37.06 13.91 -4.09
C ASP A 148 37.96 13.45 -5.24
N ALA A 149 38.88 12.51 -4.98
CA ALA A 149 39.69 11.90 -6.02
C ALA A 149 38.83 11.17 -7.07
N GLY A 150 37.81 10.43 -6.61
CA GLY A 150 36.85 9.78 -7.50
C GLY A 150 36.01 10.77 -8.31
N LYS A 151 35.62 11.89 -7.71
CA LYS A 151 34.89 12.97 -8.39
C LYS A 151 35.75 13.60 -9.50
N GLN A 152 37.01 13.90 -9.22
CA GLN A 152 37.95 14.43 -10.22
C GLN A 152 38.17 13.43 -11.36
N ALA A 153 38.33 12.13 -11.06
CA ALA A 153 38.44 11.09 -12.08
C ALA A 153 37.19 11.06 -12.97
N TYR A 154 35.99 11.07 -12.36
CA TYR A 154 34.74 11.10 -13.09
C TYR A 154 34.58 12.33 -13.99
N GLU A 155 35.01 13.52 -13.53
CA GLU A 155 35.00 14.74 -14.34
C GLU A 155 35.97 14.68 -15.53
N ASN A 156 37.08 13.95 -15.40
CA ASN A 156 38.11 13.85 -16.43
C ASN A 156 37.78 12.82 -17.51
N ASP A 157 37.32 11.62 -17.14
CA ASP A 157 37.15 10.49 -18.08
C ASP A 157 35.85 9.69 -17.87
N GLY A 158 35.00 10.10 -16.93
CA GLY A 158 33.76 9.39 -16.58
C GLY A 158 33.97 8.15 -15.71
N THR A 159 35.17 7.93 -15.16
CA THR A 159 35.47 6.76 -14.33
C THR A 159 34.63 6.75 -13.05
N LEU A 160 33.96 5.62 -12.81
CA LEU A 160 33.15 5.40 -11.61
C LEU A 160 34.01 4.86 -10.46
N LEU A 161 33.72 5.34 -9.24
CA LEU A 161 34.40 4.91 -8.04
C LEU A 161 33.74 3.64 -7.49
N ASN A 162 34.43 2.50 -7.60
CA ASN A 162 34.00 1.23 -7.02
C ASN A 162 34.93 0.79 -5.88
N ASN A 163 34.73 1.33 -4.68
CA ASN A 163 35.49 0.95 -3.49
C ASN A 163 34.54 0.49 -2.35
N PRO A 164 34.49 -0.82 -2.04
CA PRO A 164 33.59 -1.36 -1.01
C PRO A 164 33.80 -0.79 0.40
N ARG A 165 35.03 -0.38 0.76
CA ARG A 165 35.33 0.20 2.08
C ARG A 165 34.75 1.61 2.22
N VAL A 166 34.94 2.42 1.18
CA VAL A 166 34.34 3.77 1.08
C VAL A 166 32.82 3.65 1.11
N THR A 167 32.24 2.77 0.28
CA THR A 167 30.78 2.53 0.23
C THR A 167 30.21 2.14 1.60
N THR A 168 30.87 1.25 2.34
CA THR A 168 30.40 0.81 3.67
C THR A 168 30.41 1.96 4.66
N THR A 169 31.46 2.78 4.67
CA THR A 169 31.62 3.91 5.60
C THR A 169 30.61 5.03 5.29
N VAL A 170 30.42 5.34 4.00
CA VAL A 170 29.38 6.26 3.53
C VAL A 170 27.99 5.80 3.99
N LEU A 171 27.66 4.51 3.78
CA LEU A 171 26.39 3.93 4.21
C LEU A 171 26.21 3.99 5.73
N GLU A 172 27.26 3.80 6.52
CA GLU A 172 27.19 3.93 7.99
C GLU A 172 26.82 5.33 8.42
N LYS A 173 27.47 6.34 7.84
CA LYS A 173 27.25 7.72 8.23
C LYS A 173 25.93 8.28 7.72
N LEU A 174 25.49 7.84 6.54
CA LEU A 174 24.14 8.07 6.04
C LEU A 174 23.09 7.42 6.96
N ALA A 175 23.28 6.16 7.36
CA ALA A 175 22.31 5.49 8.23
C ALA A 175 22.17 6.19 9.59
N GLU A 176 23.27 6.64 10.19
CA GLU A 176 23.26 7.45 11.42
C GLU A 176 22.49 8.77 11.23
N THR A 177 22.75 9.47 10.13
CA THR A 177 22.12 10.76 9.82
C THR A 177 20.62 10.60 9.55
N ILE A 178 20.23 9.62 8.71
CA ILE A 178 18.83 9.28 8.43
C ILE A 178 18.11 8.88 9.71
N PHE A 179 18.75 8.08 10.56
CA PHE A 179 18.18 7.68 11.84
C PHE A 179 17.95 8.86 12.78
N GLY A 180 18.72 9.95 12.66
CA GLY A 180 18.44 11.20 13.36
C GLY A 180 17.06 11.81 13.03
N PHE A 181 16.53 11.55 11.84
CA PHE A 181 15.19 11.98 11.40
C PHE A 181 14.13 10.89 11.64
N THR A 182 14.37 9.66 11.18
CA THR A 182 13.41 8.55 11.29
C THR A 182 14.10 7.19 11.33
N ALA A 183 13.59 6.27 12.16
CA ALA A 183 14.08 4.89 12.22
C ALA A 183 13.66 4.06 11.00
N TYR A 184 12.52 4.41 10.40
CA TYR A 184 11.85 3.71 9.31
C TYR A 184 11.61 4.69 8.15
N PRO A 185 12.68 5.07 7.41
CA PRO A 185 12.55 5.98 6.29
C PRO A 185 11.74 5.33 5.17
N THR A 186 10.87 6.12 4.53
CA THR A 186 10.05 5.65 3.42
C THR A 186 10.86 5.44 2.15
N GLY A 187 10.35 4.69 1.18
CA GLY A 187 10.97 4.54 -0.14
C GLY A 187 11.25 5.87 -0.85
N VAL A 188 10.36 6.85 -0.70
CA VAL A 188 10.53 8.21 -1.25
C VAL A 188 11.66 8.95 -0.54
N GLN A 189 11.74 8.84 0.79
CA GLN A 189 12.82 9.42 1.58
C GLN A 189 14.18 8.78 1.24
N ILE A 190 14.22 7.46 1.07
CA ILE A 190 15.42 6.72 0.65
C ILE A 190 15.86 7.15 -0.75
N LEU A 191 14.92 7.34 -1.69
CA LEU A 191 15.19 7.86 -3.02
C LEU A 191 15.82 9.25 -2.95
N ALA A 192 15.23 10.18 -2.18
CA ALA A 192 15.76 11.54 -2.02
C ALA A 192 17.19 11.57 -1.45
N VAL A 193 17.52 10.66 -0.52
CA VAL A 193 18.89 10.52 -0.01
C VAL A 193 19.84 10.01 -1.09
N ALA A 194 19.41 9.01 -1.87
CA ALA A 194 20.23 8.47 -2.97
C ALA A 194 20.49 9.53 -4.05
N GLU A 195 19.48 10.35 -4.38
CA GLU A 195 19.58 11.48 -5.30
C GLU A 195 20.58 12.52 -4.80
N ALA A 196 20.44 12.97 -3.55
CA ALA A 196 21.35 13.95 -2.96
C ALA A 196 22.81 13.44 -2.91
N LEU A 197 23.00 12.13 -2.68
CA LEU A 197 24.33 11.52 -2.64
C LEU A 197 25.01 11.55 -4.00
N VAL A 198 24.26 11.17 -5.04
CA VAL A 198 24.76 11.09 -6.41
C VAL A 198 24.87 12.47 -7.07
N GLU A 199 24.03 13.43 -6.68
CA GLU A 199 24.16 14.84 -7.07
C GLU A 199 25.48 15.42 -6.54
N LYS A 200 25.83 15.13 -5.29
CA LYS A 200 27.09 15.60 -4.67
C LYS A 200 28.33 14.87 -5.20
N TYR A 201 28.22 13.54 -5.39
CA TYR A 201 29.31 12.68 -5.86
C TYR A 201 28.88 11.85 -7.08
N PRO A 202 28.93 12.41 -8.29
CA PRO A 202 28.53 11.72 -9.53
C PRO A 202 29.33 10.44 -9.81
N CYS A 203 30.55 10.34 -9.29
CA CYS A 203 31.42 9.16 -9.38
C CYS A 203 30.83 7.91 -8.72
N LEU A 204 29.80 8.04 -7.87
CA LEU A 204 29.15 6.93 -7.19
C LEU A 204 27.99 6.32 -7.99
N LYS A 205 27.65 6.83 -9.19
CA LYS A 205 26.58 6.25 -10.03
C LYS A 205 26.86 4.78 -10.33
N GLU A 206 25.84 3.94 -10.23
CA GLU A 206 25.99 2.52 -10.58
C GLU A 206 25.84 2.28 -12.09
N PRO A 207 26.76 1.52 -12.72
CA PRO A 207 26.65 1.16 -14.13
C PRO A 207 25.50 0.15 -14.33
N GLY A 208 24.70 0.35 -15.39
CA GLY A 208 23.62 -0.57 -15.78
C GLY A 208 22.25 -0.33 -15.13
N SER A 209 22.12 0.66 -14.24
CA SER A 209 20.81 1.14 -13.78
C SER A 209 20.34 2.31 -14.64
N PHE A 210 19.07 2.31 -15.08
CA PHE A 210 18.49 3.37 -15.92
C PHE A 210 18.65 4.77 -15.31
N SER A 211 18.60 4.89 -13.97
CA SER A 211 18.82 6.14 -13.24
C SER A 211 20.20 6.23 -12.55
N GLY A 212 20.93 5.12 -12.43
CA GLY A 212 22.17 5.04 -11.65
C GLY A 212 21.98 5.08 -10.12
N LEU A 213 20.74 5.17 -9.63
CA LEU A 213 20.39 5.38 -8.21
C LEU A 213 19.88 4.11 -7.51
N TYR A 214 19.39 3.13 -8.27
CA TYR A 214 18.60 2.03 -7.72
C TYR A 214 19.37 1.18 -6.70
N GLY A 215 20.62 0.78 -6.96
CA GLY A 215 21.34 -0.02 -5.96
C GLY A 215 21.75 0.79 -4.74
N TRP A 216 21.94 2.11 -4.84
CA TRP A 216 22.08 2.96 -3.64
C TRP A 216 20.81 2.97 -2.79
N GLN A 217 19.63 3.05 -3.40
CA GLN A 217 18.36 2.94 -2.66
C GLN A 217 18.29 1.60 -1.91
N GLN A 218 18.61 0.49 -2.58
CA GLN A 218 18.59 -0.83 -1.94
C GLN A 218 19.64 -0.92 -0.82
N ARG A 219 20.88 -0.47 -1.06
CA ARG A 219 21.95 -0.46 -0.05
C ARG A 219 21.57 0.36 1.18
N ILE A 220 20.99 1.55 1.01
CA ILE A 220 20.49 2.38 2.11
C ILE A 220 19.37 1.67 2.86
N LYS A 221 18.38 1.11 2.14
CA LYS A 221 17.28 0.33 2.73
C LYS A 221 17.79 -0.82 3.60
N TYR A 222 18.71 -1.64 3.07
CA TYR A 222 19.33 -2.74 3.81
C TYR A 222 20.18 -2.23 4.98
N LYS A 223 20.95 -1.15 4.79
CA LYS A 223 21.76 -0.57 5.86
C LYS A 223 20.91 -0.04 7.01
N MET A 224 19.78 0.60 6.73
CA MET A 224 18.83 1.03 7.77
C MET A 224 18.29 -0.15 8.57
N GLY A 225 17.97 -1.27 7.91
CA GLY A 225 17.62 -2.52 8.58
C GLY A 225 18.71 -3.02 9.54
N ASN A 226 19.95 -3.06 9.07
CA ASN A 226 21.12 -3.48 9.85
C ASN A 226 21.42 -2.50 10.99
N TYR A 227 21.27 -1.19 10.76
CA TYR A 227 21.51 -0.15 11.75
C TYR A 227 20.49 -0.25 12.89
N ARG A 228 19.21 -0.48 12.58
CA ARG A 228 18.19 -0.83 13.59
C ARG A 228 18.58 -2.07 14.39
N ALA A 229 19.13 -3.11 13.75
CA ALA A 229 19.59 -4.32 14.46
C ALA A 229 20.78 -4.05 15.39
N LYS A 230 21.73 -3.22 14.94
CA LYS A 230 22.90 -2.80 15.71
C LYS A 230 22.53 -1.97 16.95
N LEU A 231 21.56 -1.06 16.84
CA LEU A 231 21.11 -0.27 17.99
C LEU A 231 20.37 -1.14 19.02
N ARG A 232 19.61 -2.13 18.54
CA ARG A 232 18.96 -3.12 19.40
C ARG A 232 19.94 -3.96 20.20
N SER A 233 21.01 -4.45 19.57
CA SER A 233 22.02 -5.27 20.27
C SER A 233 22.83 -4.49 21.31
N ARG A 234 22.80 -3.16 21.26
CA ARG A 234 23.46 -2.27 22.24
C ARG A 234 22.60 -1.97 23.46
N GLN A 235 21.40 -2.55 23.56
CA GLN A 235 20.47 -2.36 24.67
C GLN A 235 20.12 -0.88 24.94
N ILE A 236 20.17 -0.03 23.91
CA ILE A 236 19.77 1.38 24.03
C ILE A 236 18.23 1.40 23.99
N PRO A 237 17.55 1.93 25.03
CA PRO A 237 16.09 1.97 25.07
C PRO A 237 15.58 2.96 24.00
N ILE A 238 15.11 2.42 22.88
CA ILE A 238 14.51 3.18 21.78
C ILE A 238 13.08 2.66 21.60
N PRO A 239 12.06 3.36 22.14
CA PRO A 239 10.67 2.88 22.17
C PRO A 239 10.16 2.42 20.81
N GLU A 240 10.42 3.17 19.73
CA GLU A 240 10.02 2.82 18.37
C GLU A 240 10.61 1.49 17.88
N LEU A 241 11.85 1.16 18.25
CA LEU A 241 12.48 -0.09 17.85
C LEU A 241 11.94 -1.24 18.70
N GLU A 242 11.75 -1.04 20.00
CA GLU A 242 11.20 -2.06 20.89
C GLU A 242 9.81 -2.49 20.43
N VAL A 243 8.94 -1.53 20.14
CA VAL A 243 7.55 -1.78 19.77
C VAL A 243 7.43 -2.55 18.45
N ASN A 244 8.30 -2.25 17.48
CA ASN A 244 8.29 -2.86 16.15
C ASN A 244 9.14 -4.14 16.04
N THR A 245 9.82 -4.56 17.12
CA THR A 245 10.59 -5.83 17.14
C THR A 245 9.76 -7.04 17.51
N LEU A 246 8.60 -6.79 18.10
CA LEU A 246 7.83 -7.82 18.76
C LEU A 246 7.05 -8.62 17.71
N LYS A 247 7.60 -9.78 17.34
CA LYS A 247 6.74 -10.95 17.12
C LYS A 247 6.04 -11.20 18.48
N ARG A 248 4.96 -10.51 18.79
CA ARG A 248 4.21 -10.72 20.04
C ARG A 248 2.76 -11.09 19.81
N ARG A 249 2.39 -12.16 20.52
CA ARG A 249 1.18 -12.45 21.32
C ARG A 249 -0.22 -12.17 20.75
N CYS A 250 -0.43 -11.19 19.87
CA CYS A 250 -1.69 -11.05 19.17
C CYS A 250 -1.79 -12.10 18.06
N SER A 251 -2.80 -12.96 18.16
CA SER A 251 -3.23 -13.89 17.12
C SER A 251 -3.75 -13.19 15.86
N SER A 252 -4.04 -11.89 15.94
CA SER A 252 -4.40 -11.04 14.82
C SER A 252 -3.13 -10.64 14.06
N GLN A 253 -3.05 -11.18 12.84
CA GLN A 253 -2.05 -11.00 11.79
C GLN A 253 -1.38 -9.62 11.74
N LYS A 254 -0.21 -9.54 11.09
CA LYS A 254 0.60 -8.31 11.01
C LYS A 254 -0.06 -7.26 10.12
N LYS A 255 -0.26 -6.05 10.62
CA LYS A 255 -0.52 -4.88 9.78
C LYS A 255 0.77 -4.45 9.08
N ALA A 256 0.62 -3.78 7.95
CA ALA A 256 1.69 -3.20 7.14
C ALA A 256 2.31 -1.92 7.74
N GLU A 257 1.73 -1.39 8.82
CA GLU A 257 2.08 -0.10 9.41
C GLU A 257 3.09 -0.25 10.57
N VAL A 258 4.03 0.70 10.63
CA VAL A 258 4.98 0.81 11.74
C VAL A 258 4.23 1.33 12.97
N ASN A 259 4.30 0.59 14.07
CA ASN A 259 3.74 1.04 15.34
C ASN A 259 4.51 2.24 15.86
N TYR A 260 3.81 3.34 16.12
CA TYR A 260 4.34 4.54 16.75
C TYR A 260 3.80 4.67 18.18
N LEU A 261 4.70 4.96 19.12
CA LEU A 261 4.38 5.31 20.50
C LEU A 261 4.91 6.73 20.78
N PRO A 262 4.03 7.74 20.89
CA PRO A 262 4.47 9.08 21.29
C PRO A 262 4.92 9.08 22.77
N PRO A 263 5.88 9.93 23.14
CA PRO A 263 6.24 10.13 24.54
C PRO A 263 5.09 10.75 25.35
N LEU A 264 5.09 10.55 26.66
CA LEU A 264 4.14 11.23 27.55
C LEU A 264 4.38 12.74 27.53
N PRO A 265 3.31 13.57 27.59
CA PRO A 265 3.43 15.02 27.69
C PRO A 265 4.26 15.46 28.90
N PHE A 266 4.96 16.59 28.78
CA PHE A 266 5.86 17.08 29.83
C PHE A 266 5.10 17.37 31.13
N GLY A 267 5.50 16.73 32.22
CA GLY A 267 4.90 16.90 33.55
C GLY A 267 3.70 15.98 33.83
N GLU A 268 3.29 15.15 32.88
CA GLU A 268 2.24 14.15 33.09
C GLU A 268 2.83 12.78 33.44
N THR A 269 2.24 12.13 34.45
CA THR A 269 2.52 10.75 34.83
C THR A 269 1.37 9.84 34.40
N GLU A 270 1.59 8.52 34.44
CA GLU A 270 0.52 7.55 34.20
C GLU A 270 -0.68 7.78 35.14
N GLU A 271 -0.42 8.17 36.39
CA GLU A 271 -1.46 8.46 37.38
C GLU A 271 -2.29 9.72 37.03
N THR A 272 -1.64 10.79 36.54
CA THR A 272 -2.36 12.01 36.15
C THR A 272 -3.21 11.76 34.91
N LEU A 273 -2.71 10.99 33.96
CA LEU A 273 -3.44 10.64 32.75
C LEU A 273 -4.60 9.66 33.02
N GLU A 274 -4.45 8.75 33.98
CA GLU A 274 -5.53 7.86 34.41
C GLU A 274 -6.67 8.68 35.07
N LYS A 275 -6.33 9.74 35.81
CA LYS A 275 -7.31 10.69 36.32
C LYS A 275 -8.03 11.45 35.19
N GLU A 276 -7.31 11.86 34.15
CA GLU A 276 -7.92 12.48 32.97
C GLU A 276 -8.82 11.51 32.21
N ARG A 277 -8.48 10.22 32.11
CA ARG A 277 -9.35 9.17 31.56
C ARG A 277 -10.65 9.04 32.36
N LEU A 278 -10.59 9.04 33.69
CA LEU A 278 -11.80 9.02 34.53
C LEU A 278 -12.65 10.29 34.33
N ASN A 279 -12.03 11.44 34.10
CA ASN A 279 -12.74 12.67 33.76
C ASN A 279 -13.39 12.58 32.36
N LEU A 280 -12.72 11.96 31.39
CA LEU A 280 -13.27 11.68 30.06
C LEU A 280 -14.54 10.84 30.15
N LEU A 281 -14.56 9.77 30.94
CA LEU A 281 -15.75 8.95 31.17
C LEU A 281 -16.94 9.74 31.75
N LYS A 282 -16.67 10.77 32.57
CA LYS A 282 -17.71 11.66 33.09
C LYS A 282 -18.22 12.63 32.03
N GLU A 283 -17.37 13.09 31.11
CA GLU A 283 -17.79 13.98 30.02
C GLU A 283 -18.63 13.25 28.97
N ILE A 284 -18.32 12.00 28.67
CA ILE A 284 -19.07 11.19 27.70
C ILE A 284 -20.54 11.03 28.11
N LYS A 285 -20.83 11.00 29.43
CA LYS A 285 -22.20 10.92 29.96
C LYS A 285 -22.99 12.22 29.84
N LYS A 286 -22.34 13.34 29.51
CA LYS A 286 -22.99 14.66 29.39
C LYS A 286 -23.36 14.92 27.93
N LYS A 287 -24.50 15.59 27.72
CA LYS A 287 -24.94 15.99 26.37
C LYS A 287 -24.10 17.17 25.86
N ASN A 288 -23.78 17.17 24.55
CA ASN A 288 -23.10 18.25 23.82
C ASN A 288 -21.68 18.62 24.30
N ASN A 289 -20.90 17.63 24.76
CA ASN A 289 -19.53 17.85 25.27
C ASN A 289 -18.41 17.41 24.31
N GLU A 290 -18.68 17.37 23.01
CA GLU A 290 -17.76 16.88 21.98
C GLU A 290 -16.39 17.56 22.02
N ARG A 291 -16.34 18.89 22.19
CA ARG A 291 -15.07 19.62 22.27
C ARG A 291 -14.22 19.17 23.47
N ALA A 292 -14.84 19.04 24.65
CA ALA A 292 -14.15 18.61 25.86
C ALA A 292 -13.71 17.14 25.77
N ILE A 293 -14.47 16.30 25.05
CA ILE A 293 -14.09 14.92 24.74
C ILE A 293 -12.86 14.91 23.83
N ASN A 294 -12.84 15.70 22.75
CA ASN A 294 -11.71 15.80 21.83
C ASN A 294 -10.42 16.23 22.54
N GLU A 295 -10.48 17.29 23.34
CA GLU A 295 -9.33 17.79 24.09
C GLU A 295 -8.77 16.74 25.06
N LYS A 296 -9.64 15.98 25.72
CA LYS A 296 -9.22 14.89 26.63
C LYS A 296 -8.68 13.68 25.87
N MET A 297 -9.26 13.37 24.71
CA MET A 297 -8.81 12.29 23.83
C MET A 297 -7.44 12.58 23.21
N GLU A 298 -7.14 13.85 22.96
CA GLU A 298 -5.83 14.31 22.49
C GLU A 298 -4.77 14.18 23.59
N LYS A 299 -5.05 14.71 24.80
CA LYS A 299 -4.15 14.57 25.96
C LYS A 299 -3.85 13.11 26.30
N SER A 300 -4.87 12.25 26.23
CA SER A 300 -4.74 10.84 26.57
C SER A 300 -4.19 9.96 25.43
N PHE A 301 -3.82 10.54 24.29
CA PHE A 301 -3.39 9.79 23.10
C PHE A 301 -2.17 8.90 23.39
N ALA A 302 -1.16 9.41 24.10
CA ALA A 302 0.08 8.68 24.35
C ALA A 302 -0.12 7.43 25.23
N MET A 303 -0.85 7.59 26.32
CA MET A 303 -1.26 6.49 27.19
C MET A 303 -2.08 5.45 26.41
N ARG A 304 -3.13 5.92 25.73
CA ARG A 304 -4.04 5.06 24.98
C ARG A 304 -3.31 4.26 23.90
N ARG A 305 -2.41 4.91 23.16
CA ARG A 305 -1.61 4.24 22.12
C ARG A 305 -0.64 3.23 22.72
N THR A 306 -0.09 3.53 23.90
CA THR A 306 0.76 2.57 24.64
C THR A 306 -0.03 1.33 25.03
N GLU A 307 -1.24 1.50 25.57
CA GLU A 307 -2.12 0.40 25.95
C GLU A 307 -2.51 -0.48 24.76
N VAL A 308 -3.02 0.14 23.68
CA VAL A 308 -3.41 -0.56 22.44
C VAL A 308 -2.26 -1.38 21.86
N VAL A 309 -1.04 -0.82 21.85
CA VAL A 309 0.10 -1.42 21.15
C VAL A 309 0.93 -2.35 22.04
N LYS A 310 1.06 -2.09 23.34
CA LYS A 310 1.85 -2.93 24.26
C LYS A 310 1.03 -4.00 24.96
N ASP A 311 -0.13 -3.62 25.47
CA ASP A 311 -0.95 -4.48 26.33
C ASP A 311 -1.90 -5.33 25.49
N CYS A 312 -2.30 -4.81 24.33
CA CYS A 312 -3.20 -5.46 23.37
C CYS A 312 -4.43 -6.08 24.05
N PRO A 313 -5.27 -5.25 24.69
CA PRO A 313 -6.44 -5.75 25.42
C PRO A 313 -7.46 -6.34 24.44
N THR A 314 -8.43 -7.09 24.97
CA THR A 314 -9.58 -7.50 24.17
C THR A 314 -10.38 -6.29 23.73
N ILE A 315 -11.13 -6.40 22.63
CA ILE A 315 -11.98 -5.30 22.16
C ILE A 315 -13.02 -4.90 23.22
N LYS A 316 -13.53 -5.86 23.98
CA LYS A 316 -14.43 -5.61 25.10
C LYS A 316 -13.77 -4.74 26.18
N ASP A 317 -12.56 -5.09 26.61
CA ASP A 317 -11.83 -4.31 27.62
C ASP A 317 -11.51 -2.89 27.12
N LEU A 318 -11.14 -2.76 25.83
CA LEU A 318 -10.90 -1.46 25.20
C LEU A 318 -12.17 -0.61 25.12
N LEU A 319 -13.31 -1.20 24.80
CA LEU A 319 -14.61 -0.52 24.73
C LEU A 319 -15.02 -0.01 26.12
N GLU A 320 -14.87 -0.82 27.16
CA GLU A 320 -15.16 -0.43 28.55
C GLU A 320 -14.24 0.70 29.03
N ARG A 321 -12.96 0.64 28.66
CA ARG A 321 -11.93 1.56 29.15
C ARG A 321 -11.86 2.87 28.36
N TRP A 322 -12.15 2.82 27.06
CA TRP A 322 -12.07 3.93 26.10
C TRP A 322 -13.29 3.97 25.13
N PRO A 323 -14.53 4.14 25.64
CA PRO A 323 -15.73 4.07 24.80
C PRO A 323 -15.77 5.14 23.71
N SER A 324 -15.15 6.30 23.94
CA SER A 324 -15.05 7.37 22.93
C SER A 324 -14.31 6.96 21.66
N LEU A 325 -13.43 5.96 21.69
CA LEU A 325 -12.72 5.49 20.48
C LEU A 325 -13.67 4.98 19.40
N PHE A 326 -14.85 4.52 19.81
CA PHE A 326 -15.83 3.89 18.94
C PHE A 326 -17.01 4.82 18.61
N CYS A 327 -16.98 6.06 19.08
CA CYS A 327 -18.00 7.05 18.74
C CYS A 327 -17.76 7.63 17.33
N GLU A 328 -18.82 7.74 16.53
CA GLU A 328 -18.77 8.29 15.16
C GLU A 328 -17.99 9.62 15.09
N ASN A 329 -18.22 10.54 16.02
CA ASN A 329 -17.57 11.85 16.07
C ASN A 329 -16.04 11.81 16.24
N GLN A 330 -15.48 10.77 16.88
CA GLN A 330 -14.02 10.61 17.01
C GLN A 330 -13.39 10.01 15.75
N VAL A 331 -14.19 9.30 14.95
CA VAL A 331 -13.73 8.61 13.74
C VAL A 331 -13.97 9.46 12.47
N ASN A 332 -14.89 10.44 12.55
CA ASN A 332 -15.51 11.12 11.41
C ASN A 332 -14.61 11.95 10.45
N PRO A 333 -13.55 12.68 10.88
CA PRO A 333 -12.91 13.68 10.01
C PRO A 333 -12.34 13.09 8.70
N VAL A 334 -11.83 11.86 8.76
CA VAL A 334 -11.26 11.16 7.61
C VAL A 334 -12.34 10.47 6.76
N LEU A 335 -13.50 10.15 7.36
CA LEU A 335 -14.55 9.33 6.74
C LEU A 335 -15.50 10.13 5.84
N VAL A 336 -15.77 11.39 6.15
CA VAL A 336 -16.62 12.27 5.30
C VAL A 336 -16.04 12.41 3.89
N HIS A 337 -14.71 12.48 3.78
CA HIS A 337 -14.02 12.58 2.50
C HIS A 337 -14.13 11.27 1.68
N ALA A 338 -14.02 10.12 2.35
CA ALA A 338 -14.13 8.80 1.72
C ALA A 338 -15.55 8.46 1.25
N ALA A 339 -16.58 8.79 2.04
CA ALA A 339 -17.99 8.61 1.64
C ALA A 339 -18.33 9.37 0.35
N THR A 340 -17.80 10.60 0.24
CA THR A 340 -17.97 11.46 -0.94
C THR A 340 -17.31 10.86 -2.18
N LYS A 341 -16.13 10.24 -2.02
CA LYS A 341 -15.38 9.59 -3.12
C LYS A 341 -15.97 8.27 -3.59
N CYS A 342 -16.47 7.43 -2.69
CA CYS A 342 -17.26 6.25 -3.07
C CYS A 342 -18.43 6.66 -3.98
N GLY A 343 -19.06 7.81 -3.68
CA GLY A 343 -20.04 8.45 -4.55
C GLY A 343 -19.54 8.78 -5.96
N ARG A 344 -18.30 9.28 -6.11
CA ARG A 344 -17.72 9.64 -7.42
C ARG A 344 -17.48 8.44 -8.33
N TYR A 345 -17.03 7.31 -7.77
CA TYR A 345 -16.80 6.08 -8.53
C TYR A 345 -18.06 5.25 -8.75
N SER A 346 -19.19 5.59 -8.12
CA SER A 346 -20.38 4.76 -8.08
C SER A 346 -20.90 4.37 -9.47
N THR A 347 -21.06 5.33 -10.38
CA THR A 347 -21.55 5.08 -11.75
C THR A 347 -20.62 4.16 -12.53
N LYS A 348 -19.32 4.42 -12.46
CA LYS A 348 -18.29 3.67 -13.17
C LYS A 348 -18.11 2.25 -12.62
N LEU A 349 -18.21 2.09 -11.30
CA LEU A 349 -18.24 0.78 -10.65
C LEU A 349 -19.43 -0.04 -11.14
N LEU A 350 -20.63 0.54 -11.18
CA LEU A 350 -21.83 -0.14 -11.69
C LEU A 350 -21.64 -0.58 -13.16
N GLU A 351 -21.06 0.24 -14.02
CA GLU A 351 -20.74 -0.17 -15.40
C GLU A 351 -19.75 -1.34 -15.45
N ILE A 352 -18.69 -1.29 -14.65
CA ILE A 352 -17.69 -2.37 -14.56
C ILE A 352 -18.33 -3.66 -14.08
N PHE A 353 -19.23 -3.58 -13.10
CA PHE A 353 -19.94 -4.73 -12.53
C PHE A 353 -20.93 -5.33 -13.54
N ARG A 354 -21.69 -4.50 -14.29
CA ARG A 354 -22.60 -4.97 -15.35
C ARG A 354 -21.89 -5.73 -16.46
N ARG A 355 -20.66 -5.32 -16.81
CA ARG A 355 -19.83 -5.99 -17.84
C ARG A 355 -19.14 -7.25 -17.32
N LYS A 356 -19.18 -7.55 -16.02
CA LYS A 356 -18.46 -8.70 -15.44
C LYS A 356 -19.17 -10.01 -15.77
N GLY A 357 -18.47 -10.90 -16.46
CA GLY A 357 -18.89 -12.28 -16.72
C GLY A 357 -18.33 -13.31 -15.72
N GLY A 358 -18.58 -14.59 -16.00
CA GLY A 358 -18.11 -15.73 -15.19
C GLY A 358 -18.81 -15.84 -13.82
N THR A 359 -18.22 -16.60 -12.91
CA THR A 359 -18.79 -16.89 -11.57
C THR A 359 -19.04 -15.64 -10.73
N ALA A 360 -18.15 -14.65 -10.80
CA ALA A 360 -18.37 -13.36 -10.11
C ALA A 360 -19.56 -12.60 -10.72
N GLY A 361 -19.66 -12.58 -12.06
CA GLY A 361 -20.77 -11.96 -12.77
C GLY A 361 -22.12 -12.58 -12.43
N THR A 362 -22.20 -13.92 -12.30
CA THR A 362 -23.44 -14.61 -11.94
C THR A 362 -23.93 -14.25 -10.53
N LYS A 363 -23.02 -13.96 -9.60
CA LYS A 363 -23.38 -13.51 -8.24
C LYS A 363 -23.73 -12.02 -8.17
N ILE A 364 -23.06 -11.19 -8.98
CA ILE A 364 -23.27 -9.74 -9.02
C ILE A 364 -24.60 -9.37 -9.69
N LYS A 365 -24.99 -10.05 -10.77
CA LYS A 365 -26.22 -9.76 -11.53
C LYS A 365 -27.49 -9.61 -10.65
N PRO A 366 -27.86 -10.59 -9.80
CA PRO A 366 -29.07 -10.45 -8.98
C PRO A 366 -29.03 -9.26 -8.03
N MET A 367 -27.84 -8.88 -7.52
CA MET A 367 -27.68 -7.69 -6.68
C MET A 367 -27.86 -6.38 -7.47
N LEU A 368 -27.51 -6.37 -8.76
CA LEU A 368 -27.72 -5.22 -9.63
C LEU A 368 -29.18 -5.11 -10.09
N ASP A 369 -29.88 -6.24 -10.21
CA ASP A 369 -31.31 -6.25 -10.58
C ASP A 369 -32.19 -5.71 -9.46
N SER A 370 -31.78 -5.87 -8.19
CA SER A 370 -32.44 -5.26 -7.03
C SER A 370 -32.04 -3.80 -6.77
N LEU A 371 -31.27 -3.17 -7.67
CA LEU A 371 -30.81 -1.80 -7.47
C LEU A 371 -31.94 -0.76 -7.68
N ASN A 372 -32.30 -0.06 -6.61
CA ASN A 372 -33.12 1.15 -6.70
C ASN A 372 -32.24 2.39 -6.96
N GLU A 373 -32.34 2.97 -8.17
CA GLU A 373 -31.52 4.13 -8.59
C GLU A 373 -31.79 5.41 -7.78
N HIS A 374 -32.95 5.52 -7.13
CA HIS A 374 -33.35 6.70 -6.37
C HIS A 374 -32.86 6.70 -4.91
N ASN A 375 -32.45 5.55 -4.37
CA ASN A 375 -31.91 5.44 -3.01
C ASN A 375 -30.37 5.48 -3.03
N VAL A 376 -29.79 6.58 -2.55
CA VAL A 376 -28.33 6.77 -2.51
C VAL A 376 -27.65 5.75 -1.59
N ASN A 377 -28.21 5.45 -0.42
CA ASN A 377 -27.62 4.54 0.56
C ASN A 377 -27.77 3.09 0.10
N GLY A 378 -28.95 2.70 -0.37
CA GLY A 378 -29.18 1.38 -0.98
C GLY A 378 -28.27 1.13 -2.18
N ARG A 379 -28.08 2.13 -3.05
CA ARG A 379 -27.12 2.03 -4.16
C ARG A 379 -25.69 1.80 -3.69
N ARG A 380 -25.23 2.52 -2.67
CA ARG A 380 -23.86 2.36 -2.14
C ARG A 380 -23.67 1.00 -1.46
N ASP A 381 -24.68 0.50 -0.75
CA ASP A 381 -24.65 -0.86 -0.17
C ASP A 381 -24.47 -1.93 -1.27
N ILE A 382 -25.29 -1.88 -2.32
CA ILE A 382 -25.18 -2.80 -3.46
C ILE A 382 -23.79 -2.70 -4.11
N ILE A 383 -23.24 -1.49 -4.28
CA ILE A 383 -21.90 -1.29 -4.81
C ILE A 383 -20.85 -1.99 -3.94
N ILE A 384 -20.93 -1.86 -2.61
CA ILE A 384 -20.00 -2.53 -1.68
C ILE A 384 -20.12 -4.05 -1.81
N ARG A 385 -21.34 -4.60 -1.79
CA ARG A 385 -21.57 -6.05 -1.94
C ARG A 385 -21.04 -6.59 -3.27
N CYS A 386 -21.32 -5.87 -4.36
CA CYS A 386 -20.82 -6.20 -5.70
C CYS A 386 -19.29 -6.10 -5.79
N LEU A 387 -18.68 -5.13 -5.11
CA LEU A 387 -17.23 -4.95 -5.07
C LEU A 387 -16.55 -6.18 -4.45
N VAL A 388 -17.05 -6.69 -3.33
CA VAL A 388 -16.49 -7.87 -2.66
C VAL A 388 -16.49 -9.07 -3.61
N GLU A 389 -17.64 -9.35 -4.25
CA GLU A 389 -17.77 -10.46 -5.21
C GLU A 389 -16.92 -10.23 -6.48
N TYR A 390 -16.81 -8.98 -6.96
CA TYR A 390 -15.95 -8.64 -8.11
C TYR A 390 -14.49 -8.95 -7.84
N LEU A 391 -14.04 -8.71 -6.60
CA LEU A 391 -12.71 -9.03 -6.12
C LEU A 391 -12.54 -10.52 -5.80
N GLY A 392 -13.54 -11.36 -6.08
CA GLY A 392 -13.51 -12.81 -5.84
C GLY A 392 -13.44 -13.16 -4.35
N GLU A 393 -13.91 -12.26 -3.50
CA GLU A 393 -14.08 -12.46 -2.06
C GLU A 393 -15.57 -12.69 -1.78
N SER A 394 -15.91 -13.21 -0.59
CA SER A 394 -17.30 -13.51 -0.24
C SER A 394 -17.92 -12.35 0.54
N GLY A 395 -19.05 -11.81 0.06
CA GLY A 395 -19.79 -10.76 0.75
C GLY A 395 -20.20 -11.15 2.17
N GLU A 396 -20.53 -12.43 2.36
CA GLU A 396 -20.91 -13.01 3.65
C GLU A 396 -19.78 -12.96 4.68
N GLU A 397 -18.51 -12.83 4.29
CA GLU A 397 -17.42 -12.71 5.26
C GLU A 397 -17.40 -11.33 5.94
N LEU A 398 -17.93 -10.30 5.28
CA LEU A 398 -18.00 -8.93 5.82
C LEU A 398 -19.39 -8.61 6.36
N ILE A 399 -20.45 -8.89 5.61
CA ILE A 399 -21.81 -8.44 5.89
C ILE A 399 -22.68 -9.65 6.22
N LYS A 400 -23.50 -9.55 7.26
CA LYS A 400 -24.50 -10.56 7.65
C LYS A 400 -25.86 -9.88 7.81
N ASP A 401 -26.80 -10.30 6.98
CA ASP A 401 -28.17 -9.81 6.97
C ASP A 401 -29.06 -10.65 7.90
N TYR A 402 -29.94 -9.98 8.66
CA TYR A 402 -30.95 -10.55 9.53
C TYR A 402 -32.32 -9.99 9.16
N GLN A 403 -33.36 -10.81 9.31
CA GLN A 403 -34.75 -10.43 9.05
C GLN A 403 -35.52 -10.39 10.38
N ASP A 404 -35.84 -9.18 10.86
CA ASP A 404 -36.67 -8.96 12.05
C ASP A 404 -36.29 -9.83 13.27
N VAL A 405 -34.98 -9.96 13.51
CA VAL A 405 -34.42 -10.73 14.62
C VAL A 405 -34.11 -9.78 15.78
N SER A 406 -34.34 -10.22 17.03
CA SER A 406 -33.96 -9.43 18.20
C SER A 406 -32.45 -9.23 18.29
N GLN A 407 -32.01 -8.11 18.87
CA GLN A 407 -30.59 -7.80 19.00
C GLN A 407 -29.84 -8.88 19.81
N GLU A 408 -30.48 -9.49 20.81
CA GLU A 408 -29.87 -10.52 21.64
C GLU A 408 -29.53 -11.79 20.83
N ALA A 409 -30.42 -12.21 19.94
CA ALA A 409 -30.17 -13.36 19.07
C ALA A 409 -29.09 -13.07 18.01
N VAL A 410 -29.01 -11.83 17.53
CA VAL A 410 -27.90 -11.37 16.66
C VAL A 410 -26.57 -11.46 17.41
N MET A 411 -26.52 -11.00 18.66
CA MET A 411 -25.31 -11.04 19.48
C MET A 411 -24.84 -12.47 19.78
N GLU A 412 -25.76 -13.39 20.07
CA GLU A 412 -25.43 -14.80 20.35
C GLU A 412 -24.75 -15.46 19.14
N ASP A 413 -25.32 -15.28 17.95
CA ASP A 413 -24.75 -15.76 16.69
C ASP A 413 -23.46 -15.03 16.29
N CYS A 414 -23.32 -13.77 16.70
CA CYS A 414 -22.13 -12.95 16.45
C CYS A 414 -20.95 -13.27 17.36
N SER A 415 -21.15 -13.96 18.48
CA SER A 415 -20.12 -14.25 19.50
C SER A 415 -18.82 -14.86 18.97
N ASN A 416 -18.88 -15.66 17.91
CA ASN A 416 -17.72 -16.34 17.31
C ASN A 416 -17.10 -15.58 16.13
N HIS A 417 -17.66 -14.42 15.75
CA HIS A 417 -17.20 -13.67 14.59
C HIS A 417 -16.10 -12.68 14.98
N MET A 418 -15.02 -12.66 14.20
CA MET A 418 -13.90 -11.75 14.43
C MET A 418 -14.21 -10.31 14.00
N MET A 419 -14.84 -10.12 12.84
CA MET A 419 -15.13 -8.79 12.28
C MET A 419 -16.27 -8.92 11.28
N LYS A 420 -17.42 -8.32 11.58
CA LYS A 420 -18.66 -8.42 10.78
C LYS A 420 -19.45 -7.12 10.87
N LEU A 421 -20.20 -6.83 9.81
CA LEU A 421 -21.26 -5.84 9.76
C LEU A 421 -22.59 -6.58 9.85
N THR A 422 -23.41 -6.20 10.81
CA THR A 422 -24.74 -6.75 11.02
C THR A 422 -25.77 -5.79 10.46
N VAL A 423 -26.66 -6.29 9.60
CA VAL A 423 -27.69 -5.48 8.92
C VAL A 423 -29.04 -6.10 9.23
N ILE A 424 -29.91 -5.36 9.91
CA ILE A 424 -31.26 -5.82 10.25
C ILE A 424 -32.26 -5.17 9.30
N HIS A 425 -32.96 -5.99 8.54
CA HIS A 425 -34.01 -5.57 7.61
C HIS A 425 -35.40 -5.71 8.23
N PRO A 426 -36.37 -4.86 7.81
CA PRO A 426 -37.75 -5.02 8.23
C PRO A 426 -38.37 -6.33 7.67
N ASN A 427 -39.31 -6.91 8.41
CA ASN A 427 -39.97 -8.19 8.07
C ASN A 427 -40.87 -8.14 6.81
N VAL A 428 -41.13 -6.94 6.28
CA VAL A 428 -42.06 -6.77 5.16
C VAL A 428 -41.34 -7.12 3.87
N ALA A 429 -41.98 -7.96 3.03
CA ALA A 429 -41.54 -8.44 1.72
C ALA A 429 -41.41 -7.33 0.64
N GLN A 430 -40.92 -6.15 1.01
CA GLN A 430 -40.53 -5.09 0.10
C GLN A 430 -39.00 -5.02 0.08
N GLU A 431 -38.42 -5.75 -0.87
CA GLU A 431 -37.07 -5.48 -1.35
C GLU A 431 -37.00 -3.98 -1.70
N ASN A 432 -36.04 -3.24 -1.10
CA ASN A 432 -35.73 -1.80 -1.32
C ASN A 432 -36.03 -0.80 -0.18
N GLN A 433 -36.30 -1.22 1.06
CA GLN A 433 -36.27 -0.31 2.20
C GLN A 433 -34.86 -0.21 2.82
N ASP A 434 -34.56 0.95 3.40
CA ASP A 434 -33.32 1.15 4.17
C ASP A 434 -33.29 0.19 5.37
N PRO A 435 -32.10 -0.31 5.76
CA PRO A 435 -31.98 -1.18 6.91
C PRO A 435 -32.48 -0.48 8.18
N LEU A 436 -33.14 -1.23 9.06
CA LEU A 436 -33.62 -0.72 10.35
C LEU A 436 -32.46 -0.39 11.29
N TYR A 437 -31.40 -1.20 11.21
CA TYR A 437 -30.26 -1.11 12.10
C TYR A 437 -29.04 -1.69 11.44
N VAL A 438 -27.91 -0.98 11.54
CA VAL A 438 -26.62 -1.44 11.05
C VAL A 438 -25.60 -1.27 12.16
N SER A 439 -24.84 -2.31 12.48
CA SER A 439 -23.78 -2.21 13.49
C SER A 439 -22.51 -2.93 13.10
N VAL A 440 -21.43 -2.60 13.82
CA VAL A 440 -20.09 -3.16 13.63
C VAL A 440 -19.79 -4.10 14.80
N ILE A 441 -19.51 -5.35 14.50
CA ILE A 441 -19.10 -6.38 15.46
C ILE A 441 -17.61 -6.68 15.28
N ILE A 442 -16.84 -6.64 16.37
CA ILE A 442 -15.44 -7.07 16.41
C ILE A 442 -15.22 -7.95 17.65
N GLU A 443 -14.58 -9.11 17.49
CA GLU A 443 -14.36 -10.10 18.56
C GLU A 443 -15.65 -10.43 19.34
N GLY A 444 -16.76 -10.64 18.62
CA GLY A 444 -18.07 -10.91 19.20
C GLY A 444 -18.70 -9.75 20.00
N THR A 445 -18.07 -8.58 20.01
CA THR A 445 -18.53 -7.38 20.71
C THR A 445 -19.09 -6.38 19.72
N GLU A 446 -20.29 -5.87 19.97
CA GLU A 446 -20.83 -4.72 19.23
C GLU A 446 -20.07 -3.46 19.65
N VAL A 447 -19.31 -2.91 18.70
CA VAL A 447 -18.41 -1.77 18.97
C VAL A 447 -18.96 -0.45 18.47
N VAL A 448 -19.74 -0.47 17.39
CA VAL A 448 -20.39 0.72 16.84
C VAL A 448 -21.84 0.39 16.55
N GLU A 449 -22.73 1.06 17.27
CA GLU A 449 -24.18 0.91 17.16
C GLU A 449 -24.75 1.89 16.12
N ASP A 450 -25.87 1.52 15.52
CA ASP A 450 -26.69 2.35 14.62
C ASP A 450 -25.91 3.23 13.61
N CYS A 451 -25.16 2.59 12.72
CA CYS A 451 -24.39 3.27 11.67
C CYS A 451 -25.28 3.90 10.57
N GLY A 452 -26.59 3.63 10.58
CA GLY A 452 -27.58 4.04 9.58
C GLY A 452 -27.44 3.42 8.18
N SER A 453 -26.22 3.08 7.73
CA SER A 453 -25.99 2.41 6.44
C SER A 453 -24.75 1.53 6.45
N VAL A 454 -24.72 0.53 5.56
CA VAL A 454 -23.55 -0.35 5.38
C VAL A 454 -22.30 0.44 4.96
N THR A 455 -22.47 1.52 4.18
CA THR A 455 -21.33 2.36 3.77
C THR A 455 -20.71 3.06 4.96
N ASN A 456 -21.53 3.66 5.83
CA ASN A 456 -21.04 4.29 7.05
C ASN A 456 -20.40 3.27 7.98
N ALA A 457 -21.00 2.08 8.12
CA ALA A 457 -20.44 1.00 8.91
C ALA A 457 -19.06 0.53 8.40
N CYS A 458 -18.88 0.37 7.08
CA CYS A 458 -17.57 0.08 6.48
C CYS A 458 -16.53 1.17 6.79
N LEU A 459 -16.93 2.44 6.72
CA LEU A 459 -16.06 3.58 7.00
C LEU A 459 -15.66 3.63 8.48
N LEU A 460 -16.63 3.49 9.37
CA LEU A 460 -16.40 3.43 10.82
C LEU A 460 -15.52 2.24 11.18
N LEU A 461 -15.76 1.07 10.57
CA LEU A 461 -14.92 -0.10 10.74
C LEU A 461 -13.47 0.18 10.31
N MET A 462 -13.23 0.83 9.17
CA MET A 462 -11.88 1.22 8.76
C MET A 462 -11.22 2.07 9.84
N GLY A 463 -11.91 3.10 10.33
CA GLY A 463 -11.38 3.98 11.37
C GLY A 463 -11.09 3.25 12.68
N VAL A 464 -11.98 2.37 13.13
CA VAL A 464 -11.77 1.52 14.32
C VAL A 464 -10.53 0.65 14.12
N ILE A 465 -10.37 -0.01 12.97
CA ILE A 465 -9.18 -0.83 12.67
C ILE A 465 -7.88 -0.02 12.80
N TYR A 466 -7.85 1.23 12.34
CA TYR A 466 -6.68 2.10 12.52
C TYR A 466 -6.45 2.45 13.99
N VAL A 467 -7.50 2.89 14.68
CA VAL A 467 -7.42 3.39 16.05
C VAL A 467 -6.99 2.30 17.03
N VAL A 468 -7.58 1.11 16.92
CA VAL A 468 -7.29 -0.04 17.80
C VAL A 468 -6.20 -0.98 17.25
N ASN A 469 -5.52 -0.57 16.18
CA ASN A 469 -4.37 -1.28 15.62
C ASN A 469 -4.66 -2.73 15.17
N LEU A 470 -5.86 -2.96 14.62
CA LEU A 470 -6.25 -4.28 14.10
C LEU A 470 -5.69 -4.50 12.69
N SER A 471 -5.66 -5.77 12.30
CA SER A 471 -5.33 -6.16 10.93
C SER A 471 -6.56 -6.45 10.10
N TYR A 472 -6.42 -6.23 8.80
CA TYR A 472 -7.47 -6.56 7.86
C TYR A 472 -7.71 -8.07 7.81
N PRO A 473 -8.98 -8.52 7.73
CA PRO A 473 -9.31 -9.91 7.54
C PRO A 473 -8.66 -10.47 6.26
N LEU A 474 -7.91 -11.58 6.36
CA LEU A 474 -7.21 -12.15 5.21
C LEU A 474 -8.13 -12.54 4.04
N LYS A 475 -9.37 -12.94 4.36
CA LYS A 475 -10.38 -13.34 3.38
C LYS A 475 -10.95 -12.15 2.59
N LEU A 476 -10.72 -10.93 3.07
CA LEU A 476 -11.22 -9.67 2.49
C LEU A 476 -10.07 -8.72 2.13
N LYS A 477 -8.85 -9.24 1.96
CA LYS A 477 -7.63 -8.45 1.79
C LYS A 477 -7.72 -7.45 0.63
N TYR A 478 -8.38 -7.80 -0.47
CA TYR A 478 -8.52 -6.91 -1.63
C TYR A 478 -9.60 -5.86 -1.41
N THR A 479 -10.70 -6.22 -0.74
CA THR A 479 -11.76 -5.26 -0.37
C THR A 479 -11.21 -4.18 0.54
N PHE A 480 -10.50 -4.55 1.61
CA PHE A 480 -9.86 -3.59 2.51
C PHE A 480 -8.74 -2.80 1.82
N GLU A 481 -8.02 -3.41 0.87
CA GLU A 481 -7.07 -2.68 0.04
C GLU A 481 -7.75 -1.62 -0.84
N VAL A 482 -8.93 -1.90 -1.42
CA VAL A 482 -9.72 -0.90 -2.15
C VAL A 482 -10.18 0.21 -1.21
N PHE A 483 -10.71 -0.12 -0.03
CA PHE A 483 -11.14 0.88 0.94
C PHE A 483 -9.99 1.82 1.33
N GLN A 484 -8.82 1.26 1.64
CA GLN A 484 -7.64 2.04 1.99
C GLN A 484 -7.10 2.87 0.82
N LYS A 485 -6.89 2.26 -0.35
CA LYS A 485 -6.09 2.89 -1.42
C LYS A 485 -6.93 3.70 -2.39
N LEU A 486 -8.16 3.29 -2.66
CA LEU A 486 -9.04 3.96 -3.61
C LEU A 486 -10.02 4.92 -2.94
N PHE A 487 -10.60 4.53 -1.80
CA PHE A 487 -11.61 5.38 -1.14
C PHE A 487 -10.97 6.35 -0.15
N LEU A 488 -9.96 5.91 0.60
CA LEU A 488 -9.21 6.74 1.55
C LEU A 488 -7.95 7.38 0.94
N GLU A 489 -7.54 6.96 -0.27
CA GLU A 489 -6.33 7.48 -0.96
C GLU A 489 -5.03 7.35 -0.16
N LEU A 490 -4.97 6.35 0.72
CA LEU A 490 -3.78 6.04 1.50
C LEU A 490 -2.92 5.05 0.72
N ASP A 491 -1.65 5.36 0.49
CA ASP A 491 -0.68 4.45 -0.17
C ASP A 491 -1.07 4.04 -1.62
N ILE A 492 -1.57 4.99 -2.42
CA ILE A 492 -2.00 4.77 -3.82
C ILE A 492 -0.86 4.25 -4.71
N LEU A 493 0.40 4.51 -4.34
CA LEU A 493 1.58 4.15 -5.12
C LEU A 493 1.85 2.64 -5.17
N LYS A 494 1.36 1.88 -4.19
CA LYS A 494 1.60 0.43 -4.09
C LYS A 494 0.26 -0.26 -4.05
N MET A 495 -0.15 -0.91 -5.11
CA MET A 495 -1.43 -1.63 -5.18
C MET A 495 -1.20 -3.03 -5.73
N SER A 496 -1.94 -4.02 -5.23
CA SER A 496 -1.88 -5.37 -5.81
C SER A 496 -2.36 -5.33 -7.27
N ALA A 497 -1.86 -6.24 -8.11
CA ALA A 497 -2.22 -6.29 -9.54
C ALA A 497 -3.74 -6.33 -9.78
N LYS A 498 -4.49 -6.96 -8.86
CA LYS A 498 -5.95 -7.03 -8.91
C LYS A 498 -6.61 -5.67 -8.68
N VAL A 499 -6.17 -4.95 -7.65
CA VAL A 499 -6.69 -3.62 -7.31
C VAL A 499 -6.19 -2.57 -8.32
N GLN A 500 -4.97 -2.71 -8.85
CA GLN A 500 -4.46 -1.90 -9.97
C GLN A 500 -5.30 -2.06 -11.23
N SER A 501 -5.70 -3.29 -11.58
CA SER A 501 -6.58 -3.54 -12.73
C SER A 501 -7.93 -2.84 -12.57
N LEU A 502 -8.52 -2.88 -11.37
CA LEU A 502 -9.75 -2.14 -11.07
C LEU A 502 -9.52 -0.63 -11.16
N HIS A 503 -8.44 -0.11 -10.58
CA HIS A 503 -8.11 1.31 -10.62
C HIS A 503 -7.93 1.83 -12.05
N LYS A 504 -7.19 1.11 -12.91
CA LYS A 504 -7.04 1.45 -14.33
C LYS A 504 -8.42 1.54 -15.02
N LYS A 505 -9.35 0.63 -14.73
CA LYS A 505 -10.73 0.67 -15.27
C LYS A 505 -11.59 1.80 -14.69
N LEU A 506 -11.31 2.26 -13.47
CA LEU A 506 -11.98 3.42 -12.88
C LEU A 506 -11.46 4.75 -13.43
N LEU A 507 -10.26 4.77 -14.02
CA LEU A 507 -9.69 5.96 -14.64
C LEU A 507 -9.94 6.03 -16.15
N ALA A 508 -9.98 4.90 -16.85
CA ALA A 508 -10.36 4.80 -18.27
C ALA A 508 -11.83 5.11 -18.49
#